data_AF-A0A8T6IRY3-F1
#
_entry.id   AF-A0A8T6IRY3-F1
#
_cell.length_a   1.000
_cell.length_b   1.000
_cell.length_c   1.000
_cell.angle_alpha   90.00
_cell.angle_beta   90.00
_cell.angle_gamma   90.00
#
_symmetry.space_group_name_H-M   'P 1'
#
loop_
_entity.id
_entity.type
_entity.pdbx_description
1 polymer ?
#
loop_
_entity_poly.entity_id
_entity_poly.type
_entity_poly.pdbx_seq_one_letter_code
_entity_poly.pdbx_strand_id
1 'polypeptide(L)' 'MQSKIAHTRKELPQGALAILFSAPAVLIIAATILAPFCIAVFLSLHNWNLKRPGRERFVGLENFIDCVTDRDFWAALRPP' A
#
# COMPACT_ATOMS: atom_id res chain seq x y z
N MET A 1 24.97 -57.77 5.03
CA MET A 1 24.69 -56.87 3.90
C MET A 1 23.52 -55.96 4.29
N GLN A 2 23.78 -54.88 5.03
CA GLN A 2 22.77 -53.93 5.53
C GLN A 2 22.83 -52.67 4.66
N SER A 3 21.82 -52.50 3.81
CA SER A 3 21.65 -51.35 2.92
C SER A 3 21.42 -50.09 3.75
N LYS A 4 22.36 -49.14 3.73
CA LYS A 4 22.21 -47.79 4.29
C LYS A 4 21.20 -47.02 3.43
N ILE A 5 19.93 -47.07 3.79
CA ILE A 5 18.92 -46.15 3.27
C ILE A 5 19.14 -44.80 3.97
N ALA A 6 20.03 -43.98 3.41
CA ALA A 6 20.20 -42.60 3.82
C ALA A 6 19.10 -41.76 3.17
N HIS A 7 17.95 -41.63 3.84
CA HIS A 7 16.98 -40.58 3.54
C HIS A 7 17.61 -39.24 3.92
N THR A 8 18.33 -38.62 2.99
CA THR A 8 18.80 -37.24 3.14
C THR A 8 17.57 -36.35 3.08
N ARG A 9 16.96 -36.06 4.24
CA ARG A 9 16.00 -34.98 4.38
C ARG A 9 16.76 -33.70 4.02
N LYS A 10 16.37 -33.04 2.93
CA LYS A 10 16.80 -31.66 2.70
C LYS A 10 16.21 -30.83 3.83
N GLU A 11 17.01 -30.57 4.85
CA GLU A 11 16.67 -29.64 5.91
C GLU A 11 16.39 -28.29 5.23
N LEU A 12 15.14 -27.84 5.25
CA LEU A 12 14.78 -26.52 4.70
C LEU A 12 15.64 -25.48 5.42
N PRO A 13 16.30 -24.55 4.69
CA PRO A 13 17.11 -23.52 5.33
C PRO A 13 16.23 -22.78 6.33
N GLN A 14 16.72 -22.65 7.58
CA GLN A 14 15.95 -22.10 8.70
C GLN A 14 15.30 -20.74 8.37
N GLY A 15 15.98 -19.91 7.56
CA GLY A 15 15.44 -18.64 7.07
C GLY A 15 14.22 -18.78 6.14
N ALA A 16 14.15 -19.84 5.34
CA ALA A 16 13.00 -20.11 4.47
C ALA A 16 11.76 -20.51 5.27
N LEU A 17 11.93 -21.29 6.35
CA LEU A 17 10.85 -21.62 7.28
C LEU A 17 10.36 -20.36 8.01
N ALA A 18 11.28 -19.52 8.49
CA ALA A 18 10.93 -18.27 9.15
C ALA A 18 10.09 -17.35 8.25
N ILE A 19 10.51 -17.15 6.99
CA ILE A 19 9.76 -16.36 6.00
C ILE A 19 8.39 -16.98 5.73
N LEU A 20 8.31 -18.31 5.53
CA LEU A 20 7.06 -18.99 5.23
C LEU A 20 6.03 -18.81 6.35
N PHE A 21 6.47 -18.94 7.61
CA PHE A 21 5.59 -18.76 8.77
C PHE A 21 5.25 -17.30 9.06
N SER A 22 6.15 -16.35 8.77
CA SER A 22 5.87 -14.91 8.96
C SER A 22 5.15 -14.26 7.79
N ALA A 23 5.20 -14.85 6.59
CA ALA A 23 4.59 -14.33 5.37
C ALA A 23 3.13 -13.89 5.53
N PRO A 24 2.21 -14.69 6.12
CA PRO A 24 0.82 -14.24 6.27
C PRO A 24 0.69 -12.99 7.15
N ALA A 25 1.46 -12.88 8.23
CA ALA A 25 1.45 -11.70 9.09
C ALA A 25 1.98 -10.46 8.35
N VAL A 26 3.10 -10.59 7.63
CA VAL A 26 3.68 -9.51 6.83
C VAL A 26 2.73 -9.07 5.72
N LEU A 27 2.08 -10.02 5.03
CA LEU A 27 1.11 -9.71 3.99
C LEU A 27 -0.09 -8.95 4.53
N ILE A 28 -0.61 -9.33 5.69
CA ILE A 28 -1.71 -8.61 6.34
C ILE A 28 -1.28 -7.18 6.69
N ILE A 29 -0.13 -7.00 7.33
CA ILE A 29 0.40 -5.67 7.68
C ILE A 29 0.62 -4.82 6.42
N ALA A 30 1.21 -5.40 5.38
CA ALA A 30 1.42 -4.69 4.12
C ALA A 30 0.08 -4.30 3.48
N ALA A 31 -0.90 -5.21 3.45
CA ALA A 31 -2.21 -4.95 2.89
C ALA A 31 -2.97 -3.86 3.66
N THR A 32 -2.91 -3.85 4.99
CA THR A 32 -3.60 -2.84 5.81
C THR A 32 -3.02 -1.43 5.62
N ILE A 33 -1.75 -1.32 5.24
CA ILE A 33 -1.11 -0.04 4.93
C ILE A 33 -1.34 0.33 3.46
N LEU A 34 -1.03 -0.59 2.54
CA LEU A 34 -1.04 -0.33 1.11
C LEU A 34 -2.46 -0.17 0.54
N ALA A 35 -3.45 -0.90 1.06
CA ALA A 35 -4.82 -0.78 0.57
C ALA A 35 -5.40 0.64 0.74
N PRO A 36 -5.45 1.23 1.95
CA PRO A 36 -5.95 2.60 2.11
C PRO A 36 -5.04 3.63 1.44
N PHE A 37 -3.72 3.39 1.39
CA PHE A 37 -2.79 4.26 0.66
C PHE A 37 -3.10 4.31 -0.83
N CYS A 38 -3.27 3.16 -1.49
CA CYS A 38 -3.62 3.09 -2.91
C CYS A 38 -4.98 3.75 -3.18
N ILE A 39 -5.96 3.59 -2.29
CA ILE A 39 -7.26 4.28 -2.39
C ILE A 39 -7.05 5.79 -2.29
N ALA A 40 -6.26 6.28 -1.33
CA ALA A 40 -5.98 7.71 -1.18
C ALA A 40 -5.29 8.28 -2.43
N VAL A 41 -4.30 7.56 -2.99
CA VAL A 41 -3.64 7.95 -4.24
C VAL A 41 -4.66 7.99 -5.39
N PHE A 42 -5.47 6.95 -5.54
CA PHE A 42 -6.49 6.90 -6.58
C PHE A 42 -7.49 8.07 -6.46
N LEU A 43 -8.00 8.34 -5.27
CA LEU A 43 -8.90 9.46 -5.00
C LEU A 43 -8.22 10.81 -5.25
N SER A 44 -6.94 10.96 -4.91
CA SER A 44 -6.21 12.21 -5.13
C SER A 44 -6.06 12.57 -6.61
N LEU A 45 -6.12 11.56 -7.51
CA LEU A 45 -6.05 11.74 -8.96
C LEU A 45 -7.43 11.92 -9.63
N HIS A 46 -8.51 11.83 -8.85
CA HIS A 46 -9.88 11.99 -9.33
C HIS A 46 -10.54 13.19 -8.67
N ASN A 47 -11.46 13.84 -9.38
CA ASN A 47 -12.35 14.82 -8.78
C ASN A 47 -13.57 14.07 -8.21
N TRP A 48 -13.52 13.83 -6.89
CA TRP A 48 -14.57 13.14 -6.17
C TRP A 48 -15.48 14.15 -5.46
N ASN A 49 -16.76 14.19 -5.84
CA ASN A 49 -17.73 15.09 -5.23
C ASN A 49 -18.81 14.30 -4.50
N LEU A 50 -18.75 14.26 -3.17
CA LEU A 50 -19.72 13.54 -2.33
C LEU A 50 -21.16 14.04 -2.52
N LYS A 51 -21.35 15.29 -2.97
CA LYS A 51 -22.69 15.86 -3.25
C LYS A 51 -23.23 15.45 -4.62
N ARG A 52 -22.41 14.82 -5.48
CA ARG A 52 -22.76 14.39 -6.83
C ARG A 52 -22.19 12.99 -7.11
N PRO A 53 -22.70 11.95 -6.43
CA PRO A 53 -22.23 10.58 -6.63
C PRO A 53 -22.44 10.14 -8.09
N GLY A 54 -21.49 9.38 -8.64
CA GLY A 54 -21.53 8.87 -10.02
C GLY A 54 -21.02 9.85 -11.08
N ARG A 55 -20.48 11.01 -10.67
CA ARG A 55 -19.84 11.98 -11.58
C ARG A 55 -18.35 12.17 -11.30
N GLU A 56 -17.70 11.12 -10.79
CA GLU A 56 -16.26 11.10 -10.58
C GLU A 56 -15.53 11.19 -11.92
N ARG A 57 -14.56 12.10 -12.03
CA ARG A 57 -13.74 12.28 -13.23
C ARG A 57 -12.27 12.11 -12.88
N PHE A 58 -11.52 11.36 -13.68
CA PHE A 58 -10.06 11.36 -13.59
C PHE A 58 -9.52 12.72 -14.04
N VAL A 59 -8.79 13.39 -13.16
CA VAL A 59 -8.23 14.74 -13.38
C VAL A 59 -6.69 14.75 -13.31
N GLY A 60 -6.06 13.59 -13.11
CA GLY A 60 -4.61 13.50 -13.02
C GLY A 60 -4.07 14.33 -11.86
N LEU A 61 -3.17 15.26 -12.15
CA LEU A 61 -2.52 16.08 -11.12
C LEU A 61 -3.19 17.45 -10.88
N GLU A 62 -4.33 17.73 -11.52
CA GLU A 62 -5.04 19.01 -11.37
C GLU A 62 -5.28 19.36 -9.89
N ASN A 63 -5.77 18.42 -9.08
CA ASN A 63 -5.98 18.62 -7.63
C ASN A 63 -4.72 19.07 -6.89
N PHE A 64 -3.53 18.58 -7.28
CA PHE A 64 -2.28 18.98 -6.65
C PHE A 64 -1.86 20.38 -7.07
N ILE A 65 -2.02 20.71 -8.37
CA ILE A 65 -1.75 22.05 -8.91
C ILE A 65 -2.63 23.08 -8.22
N ASP A 66 -3.93 22.78 -8.07
CA ASP A 66 -4.88 23.66 -7.39
C ASP A 66 -4.43 23.93 -5.96
N CYS A 67 -4.08 22.91 -5.17
CA CYS A 67 -3.58 23.10 -3.81
C CYS A 67 -2.30 23.95 -3.73
N VAL A 68 -1.31 23.71 -4.60
CA VAL A 68 -0.03 24.45 -4.52
C VAL A 68 -0.12 25.87 -5.08
N THR A 69 -1.11 26.15 -5.94
CA THR A 69 -1.35 27.50 -6.48
C THR A 69 -2.36 28.30 -5.64
N ASP A 70 -3.11 27.65 -4.77
CA ASP A 70 -4.07 28.29 -3.88
C ASP A 70 -3.36 29.07 -2.75
N ARG A 71 -3.65 30.38 -2.68
CA ARG A 71 -3.11 31.27 -1.64
C ARG A 71 -3.70 30.96 -0.27
N ASP A 72 -4.97 30.54 -0.21
CA ASP A 72 -5.65 30.24 1.05
C ASP A 72 -5.10 28.95 1.66
N PHE A 73 -4.74 27.97 0.82
CA PHE A 73 -4.02 26.76 1.25
C PHE A 73 -2.72 27.10 2.00
N TRP A 74 -1.89 28.00 1.45
CA TRP A 74 -0.66 28.43 2.11
C TRP A 74 -0.88 29.33 3.32
N ALA A 75 -1.96 30.12 3.32
CA ALA A 75 -2.32 30.93 4.49
C ALA A 75 -2.65 30.04 5.69
N ALA A 76 -3.28 28.89 5.48
CA ALA A 76 -3.59 27.91 6.54
C ALA A 76 -2.34 27.25 7.15
N LEU A 77 -1.21 27.22 6.43
CA LEU A 77 0.07 26.69 6.90
C LEU A 77 0.92 27.73 7.64
N ARG A 78 0.52 29.01 7.63
CA ARG A 78 1.26 30.06 8.33
C ARG A 78 1.01 29.96 9.84
N PRO A 79 2.06 29.96 10.68
CA PRO A 79 1.89 30.04 12.12
C PRO A 79 1.16 31.35 12.52
N PRO A 80 0.44 31.35 13.66
CA PRO A 80 -0.33 32.49 14.14
C PRO A 80 0.54 33.71 14.46
#